data_AF-A0A0H5R4E7-F1
#
_entry.id   AF-A0A0H5R4E7-F1
#
_cell.length_a   1.000
_cell.length_b   1.000
_cell.length_c   1.000
_cell.angle_alpha   90.00
_cell.angle_beta   90.00
_cell.angle_gamma   90.00
#
_symmetry.space_group_name_H-M   'P 1'
#
loop_
_entity.id
_entity.type
_entity.pdbx_description
1 polymer ?
#
loop_
_entity_poly.entity_id
_entity_poly.type
_entity_poly.pdbx_seq_one_letter_code
_entity_poly.pdbx_strand_id
1 'polypeptide(L)'
;MDISDTDRINAELIDESVPIEERWQTFKQVFKKKYPDPAEDAERRSVFNHNVEQINKHNRAFENGEVSFSQGVNQFADLRATEFKAYVRKHGGKNDRQVDEPSS
;
A
#
# COMPACT_ATOMS: atom_id res chain seq x y z
N MET A 1 15.98 8.37 -6.18
CA MET A 1 15.46 8.46 -4.80
C MET A 1 16.30 7.47 -4.03
N ASP A 2 17.14 7.98 -3.13
CA ASP A 2 18.01 7.12 -2.33
C ASP A 2 17.13 6.30 -1.37
N ILE A 3 17.61 5.14 -0.92
CA ILE A 3 16.88 4.28 0.02
C ILE A 3 16.58 5.06 1.32
N SER A 4 17.46 6.01 1.69
CA SER A 4 17.27 6.88 2.85
C SER A 4 16.13 7.91 2.70
N ASP A 5 15.83 8.39 1.49
CA ASP A 5 14.73 9.35 1.27
C ASP A 5 13.37 8.68 1.47
N THR A 6 13.28 7.39 1.11
CA THR A 6 12.01 6.64 1.16
C THR A 6 11.60 6.35 2.59
N ASP A 7 12.55 6.06 3.48
CA ASP A 7 12.30 5.91 4.92
C ASP A 7 11.81 7.21 5.56
N ARG A 8 12.44 8.34 5.21
CA ARG A 8 12.02 9.66 5.71
C ARG A 8 10.60 10.01 5.25
N ILE A 9 10.30 9.77 3.99
CA ILE A 9 8.97 9.98 3.43
C ILE A 9 7.95 9.03 4.07
N ASN A 10 8.31 7.77 4.29
CA ASN A 10 7.42 6.81 4.93
C ASN A 10 7.07 7.24 6.35
N ALA A 11 8.04 7.72 7.13
CA ALA A 11 7.82 8.27 8.46
C ALA A 11 6.84 9.46 8.43
N GLU A 12 6.98 10.37 7.46
CA GLU A 12 6.06 11.50 7.26
C GLU A 12 4.65 11.04 6.87
N LEU A 13 4.53 10.03 6.01
CA LEU A 13 3.25 9.51 5.53
C LEU A 13 2.47 8.74 6.60
N ILE A 14 3.13 8.20 7.62
CA ILE A 14 2.49 7.50 8.73
C ILE A 14 2.27 8.39 9.96
N ASP A 15 2.94 9.55 10.03
CA ASP A 15 2.83 10.48 11.15
C ASP A 15 1.38 10.98 11.33
N GLU A 16 0.77 10.61 12.45
CA GLU A 16 -0.61 10.98 12.79
C GLU A 16 -0.75 12.48 13.09
N SER A 17 0.34 13.18 13.39
CA SER A 17 0.35 14.63 13.63
C SER A 17 0.23 15.46 12.35
N VAL A 18 0.59 14.88 11.19
CA VAL A 18 0.48 15.54 9.89
C VAL A 18 -0.97 15.42 9.38
N PRO A 19 -1.59 16.51 8.87
CA PRO A 19 -2.93 16.44 8.30
C PRO A 19 -3.02 15.40 7.18
N ILE A 20 -4.14 14.65 7.13
CA ILE A 20 -4.34 13.59 6.12
C ILE A 20 -4.25 14.13 4.68
N GLU A 21 -4.65 15.38 4.45
CA GLU A 21 -4.54 16.01 3.15
C GLU A 21 -3.08 16.20 2.74
N GLU A 22 -2.21 16.64 3.65
CA GLU A 22 -0.77 16.79 3.38
C GLU A 22 -0.12 15.44 3.09
N ARG A 23 -0.39 14.43 3.94
CA ARG A 23 0.05 13.05 3.70
C ARG A 23 -0.43 12.51 2.36
N TRP A 24 -1.68 12.79 2.00
CA TRP A 24 -2.26 12.39 0.72
C TRP A 24 -1.56 13.05 -0.48
N GLN A 25 -1.26 14.34 -0.39
CA GLN A 25 -0.52 15.05 -1.44
C GLN A 25 0.91 14.52 -1.57
N THR A 26 1.62 14.30 -0.46
CA THR A 26 2.96 13.69 -0.46
C THR A 26 2.91 12.30 -1.08
N PHE A 27 1.93 11.47 -0.72
CA PHE A 27 1.73 10.13 -1.30
C PHE A 27 1.54 10.20 -2.83
N LYS A 28 0.65 11.09 -3.30
CA LYS A 28 0.41 11.24 -4.74
C LYS A 28 1.65 11.68 -5.49
N GLN A 29 2.45 12.59 -4.92
CA GLN A 29 3.68 13.09 -5.54
C GLN A 29 4.75 11.99 -5.62
N VAL A 30 4.99 11.29 -4.51
CA VAL A 30 6.03 10.26 -4.40
C VAL A 30 5.73 9.06 -5.28
N PHE A 31 4.49 8.59 -5.29
CA PHE A 31 4.07 7.45 -6.10
C PHE A 31 3.48 7.83 -7.46
N LYS A 32 3.58 9.11 -7.84
CA LYS A 32 3.11 9.67 -9.13
C LYS A 32 1.66 9.28 -9.46
N LYS A 33 0.80 9.28 -8.45
CA LYS A 33 -0.60 8.90 -8.58
C LYS A 33 -1.38 9.99 -9.30
N LYS A 34 -2.27 9.55 -10.20
CA LYS A 34 -3.20 10.41 -10.94
C LYS A 34 -4.55 9.72 -10.95
N TYR A 35 -5.57 10.44 -10.48
CA TYR A 35 -6.95 9.96 -10.49
C TYR A 35 -7.73 10.77 -11.53
N PRO A 36 -8.63 10.11 -12.29
CA PRO A 36 -9.32 10.72 -13.43
C PRO A 36 -10.37 11.75 -13.00
N ASP A 37 -10.96 11.58 -11.82
CA ASP A 37 -12.01 12.46 -11.31
C ASP A 37 -11.93 12.67 -9.78
N PRO A 38 -12.59 13.72 -9.26
CA PRO A 38 -12.56 14.03 -7.83
C PRO A 38 -13.24 12.98 -6.94
N ALA A 39 -14.20 12.21 -7.46
CA ALA A 39 -14.86 11.17 -6.69
C ALA A 39 -13.92 9.99 -6.46
N GLU A 40 -13.16 9.59 -7.48
CA GLU A 40 -12.10 8.59 -7.32
C GLU A 40 -10.97 9.10 -6.41
N ASP A 41 -10.52 10.35 -6.52
CA ASP A 41 -9.49 10.91 -5.60
C ASP A 41 -9.98 10.84 -4.14
N ALA A 42 -11.24 11.20 -3.88
CA ALA A 42 -11.83 11.14 -2.54
C ALA A 42 -11.95 9.69 -2.02
N GLU A 43 -12.37 8.75 -2.87
CA GLU A 43 -12.44 7.32 -2.50
C GLU A 43 -11.05 6.78 -2.17
N ARG A 44 -10.07 7.04 -3.04
CA ARG A 44 -8.69 6.57 -2.89
C ARG A 44 -8.01 7.18 -1.66
N ARG A 45 -8.30 8.44 -1.34
CA ARG A 45 -7.88 9.10 -0.10
C ARG A 45 -8.47 8.41 1.14
N SER A 46 -9.75 8.01 1.09
CA SER A 46 -10.38 7.27 2.20
C SER A 46 -9.72 5.91 2.41
N VAL A 47 -9.37 5.21 1.33
CA VAL A 47 -8.67 3.92 1.39
C VAL A 47 -7.24 4.10 1.93
N PHE A 48 -6.55 5.15 1.47
CA PHE A 48 -5.24 5.53 1.97
C PHE A 48 -5.24 5.78 3.48
N ASN A 49 -6.19 6.59 3.97
CA ASN A 49 -6.31 6.86 5.40
C ASN A 49 -6.51 5.58 6.22
N HIS A 50 -7.39 4.69 5.75
CA HIS A 50 -7.62 3.40 6.40
C HIS A 50 -6.36 2.55 6.44
N ASN A 51 -5.61 2.46 5.34
CA ASN A 51 -4.39 1.67 5.27
C ASN A 51 -3.27 2.24 6.16
N VAL A 52 -3.13 3.58 6.23
CA VAL A 52 -2.20 4.24 7.16
C VAL A 52 -2.54 3.92 8.61
N GLU A 53 -3.82 3.94 8.99
CA GLU A 53 -4.26 3.58 10.34
C GLU A 53 -3.86 2.12 10.69
N GLN A 54 -4.02 1.18 9.75
CA GLN A 54 -3.61 -0.20 9.95
C GLN A 54 -2.09 -0.34 10.09
N ILE A 55 -1.32 0.39 9.27
CA ILE A 55 0.15 0.43 9.37
C ILE A 55 0.57 0.95 10.74
N ASN A 56 -0.03 2.04 11.23
CA ASN A 56 0.27 2.58 12.54
C ASN A 56 -0.07 1.60 13.66
N LYS A 57 -1.21 0.91 13.56
CA LYS A 57 -1.58 -0.14 14.51
C LYS A 57 -0.56 -1.29 14.50
N HIS A 58 -0.11 -1.73 13.34
CA HIS A 58 0.90 -2.77 13.21
C HIS A 58 2.25 -2.33 13.77
N ASN A 59 2.67 -1.10 13.50
CA ASN A 59 3.93 -0.55 13.99
C ASN A 59 3.93 -0.38 15.51
N ARG A 60 2.81 -0.01 16.12
CA ARG A 60 2.67 -0.05 17.59
C ARG A 60 2.82 -1.46 18.15
N ALA A 61 2.24 -2.47 17.49
CA ALA A 61 2.43 -3.86 17.88
C ALA A 61 3.89 -4.31 17.72
N PHE A 62 4.60 -3.81 16.71
CA PHE A 62 6.03 -4.06 16.49
C PHE A 62 6.87 -3.46 17.61
N GLU A 63 6.61 -2.20 18.00
CA GLU A 63 7.26 -1.53 19.12
C GLU A 63 7.03 -2.26 20.45
N ASN A 64 5.86 -2.87 20.63
CA ASN A 64 5.54 -3.72 21.78
C ASN A 64 6.15 -5.13 21.70
N GLY A 65 6.80 -5.50 20.59
CA GLY A 65 7.38 -6.82 20.36
C GLY A 65 6.35 -7.93 20.08
N GLU A 66 5.11 -7.59 19.74
CA GLU A 66 4.03 -8.54 19.42
C GLU A 66 4.13 -9.07 17.98
N VAL A 67 4.74 -8.31 17.08
CA VAL A 67 5.04 -8.69 15.70
C VAL A 67 6.52 -8.47 15.39
N SER A 68 7.05 -9.18 14.40
CA SER A 68 8.49 -9.23 14.11
C SER A 68 8.97 -8.24 13.04
N PHE A 69 8.06 -7.47 12.45
CA PHE A 69 8.38 -6.52 11.39
C PHE A 69 7.52 -5.26 11.50
N SER A 70 7.99 -4.17 10.91
CA SER A 70 7.23 -2.94 10.73
C SER A 70 6.65 -2.87 9.31
N GLN A 71 5.60 -2.07 9.15
CA GLN A 71 5.00 -1.73 7.87
C GLN A 71 5.27 -0.28 7.52
N GLY A 72 5.33 0.01 6.23
CA GLY A 72 5.46 1.35 5.68
C GLY A 72 4.45 1.58 4.57
N VAL A 73 4.25 2.85 4.22
CA VAL A 73 3.39 3.22 3.10
C VAL A 73 4.08 2.79 1.79
N ASN A 74 3.29 2.23 0.89
CA ASN A 74 3.78 1.82 -0.43
C ASN A 74 2.79 2.23 -1.50
N GLN A 75 3.16 2.03 -2.76
CA GLN A 75 2.34 2.37 -3.93
C GLN A 75 0.96 1.69 -4.00
N PHE A 76 0.65 0.76 -3.09
CA PHE A 76 -0.62 0.06 -2.97
C PHE A 76 -1.44 0.54 -1.77
N ALA A 77 -0.98 1.55 -1.03
CA ALA A 77 -1.69 2.10 0.13
C ALA A 77 -3.03 2.74 -0.24
N ASP A 78 -3.31 3.04 -1.51
CA ASP A 78 -4.60 3.51 -2.02
C ASP A 78 -5.53 2.39 -2.54
N LEU A 79 -5.12 1.13 -2.41
CA LEU A 79 -5.90 -0.03 -2.86
C LEU A 79 -6.61 -0.71 -1.71
N ARG A 80 -7.86 -1.13 -1.94
CA ARG A 80 -8.57 -2.00 -1.01
C ARG A 80 -7.98 -3.40 -1.07
N ALA A 81 -8.09 -4.16 0.02
CA ALA A 81 -7.63 -5.55 0.06
C ALA A 81 -8.27 -6.42 -1.05
N THR A 82 -9.52 -6.15 -1.42
CA THR A 82 -10.21 -6.85 -2.52
C THR A 82 -9.61 -6.51 -3.89
N GLU A 83 -9.30 -5.24 -4.13
CA GLU A 83 -8.66 -4.76 -5.34
C GLU A 83 -7.22 -5.29 -5.46
N PHE A 84 -6.48 -5.28 -4.35
CA PHE A 84 -5.14 -5.87 -4.29
C PHE A 84 -5.17 -7.37 -4.63
N LYS A 85 -6.12 -8.13 -4.06
CA LYS A 85 -6.32 -9.55 -4.41
C LYS A 85 -6.68 -9.75 -5.89
N ALA A 86 -7.46 -8.85 -6.49
CA ALA A 86 -7.78 -8.91 -7.91
C ALA A 86 -6.55 -8.58 -8.77
N TYR A 87 -5.77 -7.57 -8.39
CA TYR A 87 -4.52 -7.20 -9.04
C TYR A 87 -3.50 -8.35 -9.03
N VAL A 88 -3.27 -8.97 -7.86
CA VAL A 88 -2.37 -10.12 -7.73
C VAL A 88 -2.85 -11.31 -8.57
N ARG A 89 -4.16 -11.59 -8.62
CA ARG A 89 -4.70 -12.66 -9.48
C ARG A 89 -4.50 -12.39 -10.97
N LYS A 90 -4.64 -11.13 -11.39
CA LYS A 90 -4.49 -10.72 -12.80
C LYS A 90 -3.02 -10.69 -13.26
N HIS A 91 -2.09 -10.40 -12.34
CA HIS A 91 -0.66 -10.27 -12.64
C HIS A 91 0.21 -11.45 -12.16
N GLY A 92 -0.33 -12.37 -11.36
CA GLY A 92 0.36 -13.52 -10.79
C GLY A 92 0.21 -14.84 -11.56
N GLY A 93 -0.32 -14.81 -12.79
CA GLY A 93 -0.65 -16.01 -13.57
C GLY A 93 0.16 -16.14 -14.86
N LYS A 94 1.42 -16.60 -14.76
CA LYS A 94 2.08 -17.43 -15.78
C LYS A 94 3.01 -18.43 -15.09
N ASN A 95 2.42 -19.50 -14.59
CA ASN A 95 3.13 -20.75 -14.41
C ASN A 95 2.41 -21.77 -15.30
N ASP A 96 2.60 -21.62 -16.62
CA ASP A 96 2.32 -22.67 -17.60
C ASP A 96 3.29 -23.82 -17.35
N ARG A 97 3.02 -24.65 -16.34
CA ARG A 97 3.56 -26.01 -16.28
C ARG A 97 2.46 -26.93 -16.78
N GLN A 98 2.49 -27.17 -18.08
CA GLN A 98 1.83 -28.29 -18.71
C GLN A 98 2.41 -29.57 -18.09
N VAL A 99 1.70 -30.13 -17.12
CA VAL A 99 1.83 -31.54 -16.79
C VAL A 99 0.93 -32.26 -17.77
N ASP A 100 1.51 -32.71 -18.88
CA ASP A 100 0.86 -33.71 -19.73
C ASP A 100 0.67 -34.97 -18.89
N GLU A 101 -0.55 -35.20 -18.43
CA GLU A 101 -0.91 -36.48 -17.83
C GLU A 101 -0.92 -37.55 -18.94
N PRO A 102 -0.21 -38.68 -18.76
CA PRO A 102 -0.28 -39.76 -19.73
C PRO A 102 -1.69 -40.35 -19.73
N SER A 103 -2.32 -40.31 -20.90
CA SER A 103 -3.57 -41.01 -21.19
C SER A 103 -3.39 -42.52 -20.91
N SER A 104 -4.43 -43.10 -20.29
CA SER A 104 -4.65 -44.51 -19.91
C SER A 104 -3.74 -45.60 -20.47
#